data_AF-A0A1Y1W908-F1
#
_entry.id   AF-A0A1Y1W908-F1
#
_cell.length_a   1.000
_cell.length_b   1.000
_cell.length_c   1.000
_cell.angle_alpha   90.00
_cell.angle_beta   90.00
_cell.angle_gamma   90.00
#
_symmetry.space_group_name_H-M   'P 1'
#
loop_
_entity.id
_entity.type
_entity.pdbx_description
1 polymer ?
#
loop_
_entity_poly.entity_id
_entity_poly.type
_entity_poly.pdbx_seq_one_letter_code
_entity_poly.pdbx_strand_id
1 'polypeptide(L)'
;MKLSFATTFLAAATVLAAPSPNDYDKRAVVVNIASLQQAANNYQTYVNQLNNILSQMQDTQNNILSSFQGSARASLNSAQSDATNKIHGAIGDISKIVSGINGAISSYQGADGHAAGQWN
;
A
#
# COMPACT_ATOMS: atom_id res chain seq x y z
N MET A 1 1.60 -24.76 14.77
CA MET A 1 0.49 -24.25 13.93
C MET A 1 1.10 -23.35 12.85
N LYS A 2 0.95 -23.70 11.57
CA LYS A 2 1.46 -22.90 10.45
C LYS A 2 0.37 -21.90 10.05
N LEU A 3 0.53 -20.62 10.36
CA LEU A 3 -0.34 -19.56 9.86
C LEU A 3 0.06 -19.30 8.40
N SER A 4 -0.66 -19.96 7.49
CA SER A 4 -0.54 -19.73 6.05
C SER A 4 -1.26 -18.43 5.70
N PHE A 5 -0.53 -17.33 5.58
CA PHE A 5 -1.02 -16.14 4.88
C PHE A 5 -1.01 -16.46 3.39
N ALA A 6 -2.15 -16.94 2.86
CA ALA A 6 -2.36 -17.06 1.43
C ALA A 6 -2.44 -15.65 0.85
N THR A 7 -1.31 -15.11 0.39
CA THR A 7 -1.25 -13.90 -0.42
C THR A 7 -1.79 -14.21 -1.81
N THR A 8 -3.09 -14.07 -1.98
CA THR A 8 -3.71 -14.01 -3.31
C THR A 8 -3.29 -12.68 -3.93
N PHE A 9 -2.17 -12.67 -4.66
CA PHE A 9 -1.83 -11.56 -5.54
C PHE A 9 -2.80 -11.57 -6.71
N LEU A 10 -3.77 -10.66 -6.68
CA LEU A 10 -4.62 -10.39 -7.84
C LEU A 10 -3.78 -9.55 -8.81
N ALA A 11 -3.17 -10.23 -9.78
CA ALA A 11 -2.49 -9.60 -10.90
C ALA A 11 -3.54 -8.91 -11.79
N ALA A 12 -3.74 -7.61 -11.59
CA ALA A 12 -4.42 -6.76 -12.56
C ALA A 12 -3.36 -6.05 -13.43
N ALA A 13 -2.68 -6.81 -14.27
CA ALA A 13 -1.88 -6.27 -15.37
C ALA A 13 -2.79 -6.19 -16.61
N THR A 14 -3.61 -5.16 -16.71
CA THR A 14 -4.21 -4.78 -17.99
C THR A 14 -3.20 -3.92 -18.74
N VAL A 15 -2.50 -4.52 -19.70
CA VAL A 15 -1.76 -3.80 -20.73
C VAL A 15 -2.79 -3.01 -21.54
N LEU A 16 -2.92 -1.71 -21.25
CA LEU A 16 -3.70 -0.81 -22.08
C LEU A 16 -2.85 -0.48 -23.31
N ALA A 17 -3.14 -1.13 -24.43
CA ALA A 17 -2.68 -0.67 -25.73
C ALA A 17 -3.09 0.80 -25.87
N ALA A 18 -2.11 1.70 -26.07
CA ALA A 18 -2.34 3.12 -26.16
C ALA A 18 -3.33 3.42 -27.32
N PRO A 19 -4.55 3.94 -27.05
CA PRO A 19 -5.40 4.41 -28.12
C PRO A 19 -4.76 5.65 -28.77
N SER A 20 -4.92 5.77 -30.09
CA SER A 20 -4.43 6.89 -30.87
C SER A 20 -4.91 8.24 -30.32
N PRO A 21 -4.16 9.34 -30.48
CA PRO A 21 -4.23 10.54 -29.63
C PRO A 21 -5.53 11.36 -29.68
N ASN A 22 -6.52 11.01 -30.50
CA ASN A 22 -7.60 11.94 -30.87
C ASN A 22 -8.98 11.64 -30.27
N ASP A 23 -9.18 10.57 -29.50
CA ASP A 23 -10.49 10.27 -28.88
C ASP A 23 -10.36 9.72 -27.45
N TYR A 24 -9.63 10.42 -26.57
CA TYR A 24 -9.79 10.17 -25.14
C TYR A 24 -11.12 10.76 -24.68
N ASP A 25 -12.14 9.92 -24.55
CA ASP A 25 -13.36 10.27 -23.84
C ASP A 25 -12.97 10.72 -22.42
N LYS A 26 -13.11 12.02 -22.15
CA LYS A 26 -12.80 12.63 -20.85
C LYS A 26 -13.51 11.90 -19.71
N ARG A 27 -14.66 11.26 -19.96
CA ARG A 27 -15.35 10.42 -18.96
C ARG A 27 -14.57 9.15 -18.63
N ALA A 28 -13.94 8.50 -19.62
CA ALA A 28 -13.11 7.32 -19.40
C ALA A 28 -11.84 7.67 -18.59
N VAL A 29 -11.23 8.84 -18.84
CA VAL A 29 -10.08 9.34 -18.07
C VAL A 29 -10.46 9.62 -16.62
N VAL A 30 -11.59 10.29 -16.38
CA VAL A 30 -12.10 10.58 -15.03
C VAL A 30 -12.43 9.30 -14.25
N VAL A 31 -13.04 8.30 -14.90
CA VAL A 31 -13.35 6.99 -14.28
C VAL A 31 -12.06 6.25 -13.91
N ASN A 32 -11.03 6.32 -14.75
CA ASN A 32 -9.73 5.71 -14.46
C ASN A 32 -9.00 6.42 -13.30
N ILE A 33 -9.07 7.75 -13.20
CA ILE A 33 -8.48 8.49 -12.05
C ILE A 33 -9.22 8.18 -10.75
N ALA A 34 -10.55 8.14 -10.76
CA ALA A 34 -11.35 7.85 -9.57
C ALA A 34 -11.08 6.45 -9.01
N SER A 35 -10.96 5.45 -9.88
CA SER A 35 -10.62 4.07 -9.49
C SER A 35 -9.19 3.96 -8.95
N LEU A 36 -8.22 4.65 -9.55
CA LEU A 36 -6.86 4.75 -9.01
C LEU A 36 -6.84 5.39 -7.62
N GLN A 37 -7.56 6.49 -7.42
CA GLN A 37 -7.67 7.14 -6.11
C GLN A 37 -8.30 6.21 -5.07
N GLN A 38 -9.33 5.45 -5.46
CA GLN A 38 -9.94 4.45 -4.58
C GLN A 38 -8.95 3.35 -4.20
N ALA A 39 -8.14 2.87 -5.14
CA ALA A 39 -7.09 1.90 -4.86
C ALA A 39 -6.08 2.46 -3.84
N ALA A 40 -5.61 3.70 -4.02
CA ALA A 40 -4.72 4.35 -3.05
C ALA A 40 -5.34 4.45 -1.65
N ASN A 41 -6.62 4.79 -1.55
CA ASN A 41 -7.34 4.86 -0.28
C ASN A 41 -7.48 3.47 0.39
N ASN A 42 -7.73 2.43 -0.40
CA ASN A 42 -7.78 1.05 0.11
C ASN A 42 -6.42 0.61 0.66
N TYR A 43 -5.32 0.94 -0.04
CA TYR A 43 -3.97 0.69 0.44
C TYR A 43 -3.67 1.44 1.74
N GLN A 44 -4.10 2.70 1.87
CA GLN A 44 -3.96 3.45 3.12
C GLN A 44 -4.74 2.80 4.28
N THR A 45 -5.90 2.20 3.99
CA THR A 45 -6.66 1.42 4.98
C THR A 45 -5.87 0.20 5.46
N TYR A 46 -5.19 -0.51 4.56
CA TYR A 46 -4.31 -1.62 4.93
C TYR A 46 -3.12 -1.17 5.79
N VAL A 47 -2.52 -0.02 5.50
CA VAL A 47 -1.47 0.56 6.37
C VAL A 47 -1.99 0.79 7.79
N ASN A 48 -3.19 1.35 7.94
CA ASN A 48 -3.79 1.57 9.25
C ASN A 48 -4.03 0.24 10.00
N GLN A 49 -4.48 -0.80 9.30
CA GLN A 49 -4.64 -2.13 9.89
C GLN A 49 -3.31 -2.72 10.36
N LEU A 50 -2.24 -2.58 9.57
CA LEU A 50 -0.89 -3.03 9.95
C LEU A 50 -0.34 -2.29 11.17
N ASN A 51 -0.59 -0.97 11.26
CA ASN A 51 -0.22 -0.18 12.44
C ASN A 51 -0.98 -0.65 13.70
N ASN A 52 -2.26 -0.98 13.59
CA ASN A 52 -3.03 -1.54 14.70
C ASN A 52 -2.46 -2.90 15.16
N ILE A 53 -2.05 -3.75 14.22
CA ILE A 53 -1.41 -5.03 14.53
C ILE A 53 -0.10 -4.80 15.29
N LEU A 54 0.74 -3.86 14.86
CA LEU A 54 1.99 -3.51 15.57
C LEU A 54 1.72 -3.12 17.03
N SER A 55 0.74 -2.25 17.27
CA SER A 55 0.34 -1.84 18.62
C SER A 55 -0.10 -3.03 19.47
N GLN A 56 -0.99 -3.88 18.94
CA GLN A 56 -1.46 -5.08 19.65
C GLN A 56 -0.33 -6.06 19.95
N MET A 57 0.62 -6.21 19.02
CA MET A 57 1.79 -7.06 19.21
C MET A 57 2.67 -6.55 20.36
N GLN A 58 2.88 -5.23 20.42
CA GLN A 58 3.65 -4.58 21.47
C GLN A 58 2.96 -4.68 22.84
N ASP A 59 1.65 -4.48 22.90
CA ASP A 59 0.86 -4.64 24.13
C ASP A 59 0.90 -6.09 24.62
N THR A 60 0.68 -7.05 23.71
CA THR A 60 0.76 -8.48 24.03
C THR A 60 2.14 -8.82 24.57
N GLN A 61 3.19 -8.31 23.95
CA GLN A 61 4.55 -8.57 24.40
C GLN A 61 4.80 -8.00 25.80
N ASN A 62 4.41 -6.75 26.05
CA ASN A 62 4.54 -6.11 27.37
C ASN A 62 3.82 -6.91 28.47
N ASN A 63 2.64 -7.44 28.16
CA ASN A 63 1.84 -8.24 29.10
C ASN A 63 2.50 -9.58 29.45
N ILE A 64 3.16 -10.23 28.49
CA ILE A 64 3.78 -11.54 28.73
C ILE A 64 5.23 -11.44 29.22
N LEU A 65 5.96 -10.38 28.84
CA LEU A 65 7.40 -10.22 29.10
C LEU A 65 7.76 -10.22 30.58
N SER A 66 6.85 -9.75 31.44
CA SER A 66 7.01 -9.76 32.90
C SER A 66 7.11 -11.18 33.47
N SER A 67 6.52 -12.17 32.77
CA SER A 67 6.48 -13.57 33.19
C SER A 67 7.67 -14.40 32.69
N PHE A 68 8.50 -13.85 31.80
CA PHE A 68 9.64 -14.56 31.20
C PHE A 68 10.98 -13.92 31.59
N GLN A 69 12.00 -14.77 31.81
CA GLN A 69 13.37 -14.35 32.13
C GLN A 69 14.38 -15.09 31.25
N GLY A 70 15.63 -14.62 31.25
CA GLY A 70 16.76 -15.28 30.59
C GLY A 70 16.59 -15.47 29.08
N SER A 71 16.98 -16.64 28.58
CA SER A 71 16.97 -16.96 27.15
C SER A 71 15.57 -16.94 26.53
N ALA A 72 14.53 -17.36 27.27
CA ALA A 72 13.15 -17.31 26.80
C ALA A 72 12.70 -15.87 26.51
N ARG A 73 13.06 -14.94 27.39
CA ARG A 73 12.82 -13.50 27.20
C ARG A 73 13.55 -12.97 25.95
N ALA A 74 14.81 -13.35 25.78
CA ALA A 74 15.60 -12.94 24.62
C ALA A 74 15.00 -13.44 23.29
N SER A 75 14.57 -14.71 23.23
CA SER A 75 13.93 -15.28 22.05
C SER A 75 12.60 -14.58 21.70
N LEU A 76 11.77 -14.26 22.69
CA LEU A 76 10.53 -13.51 22.47
C LEU A 76 10.80 -12.09 21.96
N ASN A 77 11.79 -11.40 22.51
CA ASN A 77 12.21 -10.08 22.03
C ASN A 77 12.70 -10.14 20.58
N SER A 78 13.53 -11.13 20.25
CA SER A 78 14.04 -11.30 18.89
C SER A 78 12.92 -11.61 17.90
N ALA A 79 11.99 -12.50 18.25
CA ALA A 79 10.86 -12.85 17.39
C ALA A 79 9.93 -11.65 17.15
N GLN A 80 9.66 -10.87 18.20
CA GLN A 80 8.87 -9.65 18.08
C GLN A 80 9.59 -8.60 17.22
N SER A 81 10.89 -8.38 17.41
CA SER A 81 11.67 -7.46 16.59
C SER A 81 11.63 -7.85 15.10
N ASP A 82 11.81 -9.13 14.79
CA ASP A 82 11.72 -9.64 13.42
C ASP A 82 10.32 -9.45 12.80
N ALA A 83 9.26 -9.75 13.55
CA ALA A 83 7.89 -9.53 13.10
C ALA A 83 7.60 -8.04 12.87
N THR A 84 8.02 -7.16 13.78
CA THR A 84 7.88 -5.69 13.65
C THR A 84 8.58 -5.19 12.39
N ASN A 85 9.81 -5.65 12.15
CA ASN A 85 10.57 -5.25 10.97
C ASN A 85 9.88 -5.68 9.66
N LYS A 86 9.31 -6.89 9.61
CA LYS A 86 8.55 -7.37 8.46
C LYS A 86 7.31 -6.53 8.19
N ILE A 87 6.58 -6.16 9.24
CA ILE A 87 5.38 -5.30 9.09
C ILE A 87 5.77 -3.89 8.63
N HIS A 88 6.82 -3.29 9.21
CA HIS A 88 7.34 -2.01 8.72
C HIS A 88 7.79 -2.07 7.25
N GLY A 89 8.44 -3.16 6.84
CA GLY A 89 8.79 -3.40 5.44
C GLY A 89 7.55 -3.41 4.53
N ALA A 90 6.50 -4.14 4.93
CA ALA A 90 5.24 -4.20 4.19
C ALA A 90 4.56 -2.82 4.10
N ILE A 91 4.52 -2.04 5.19
CA ILE A 91 3.99 -0.66 5.19
C ILE A 91 4.80 0.21 4.21
N GLY A 92 6.12 0.09 4.22
CA GLY A 92 7.00 0.81 3.30
C GLY A 92 6.71 0.49 1.84
N ASP A 93 6.50 -0.79 1.50
CA ASP A 93 6.18 -1.20 0.14
C ASP A 93 4.79 -0.74 -0.31
N ILE A 94 3.79 -0.80 0.57
CA ILE A 94 2.46 -0.22 0.29
C ILE A 94 2.56 1.29 0.04
N SER A 95 3.39 2.00 0.82
CA SER A 95 3.58 3.44 0.65
C SER A 95 4.19 3.79 -0.72
N LYS A 96 5.11 2.97 -1.24
CA LYS A 96 5.65 3.12 -2.60
C LYS A 96 4.57 2.92 -3.66
N ILE A 97 3.69 1.94 -3.49
CA ILE A 97 2.56 1.70 -4.41
C ILE A 97 1.64 2.92 -4.44
N VAL A 98 1.24 3.44 -3.27
CA VAL A 98 0.40 4.64 -3.16
C VAL A 98 1.07 5.84 -3.83
N SER A 99 2.37 6.04 -3.58
CA SER A 99 3.13 7.11 -4.22
C SER A 99 3.17 6.96 -5.75
N GLY A 100 3.34 5.75 -6.27
CA GLY A 100 3.29 5.46 -7.70
C GLY A 100 1.91 5.75 -8.32
N ILE A 101 0.83 5.38 -7.64
CA ILE A 101 -0.54 5.70 -8.04
C ILE A 101 -0.74 7.21 -8.10
N ASN A 102 -0.36 7.94 -7.05
CA ASN A 102 -0.48 9.39 -7.00
C ASN A 102 0.35 10.07 -8.09
N GLY A 103 1.57 9.58 -8.36
CA GLY A 103 2.41 10.06 -9.45
C GLY A 103 1.77 9.86 -10.82
N ALA A 104 1.11 8.71 -11.05
CA ALA A 104 0.35 8.47 -12.27
C ALA A 104 -0.83 9.44 -12.41
N ILE A 105 -1.61 9.64 -11.34
CA ILE A 105 -2.73 10.61 -11.32
C ILE A 105 -2.24 12.02 -11.63
N SER A 106 -1.16 12.48 -10.98
CA SER A 106 -0.58 13.80 -11.23
C SER A 106 -0.07 13.96 -12.67
N SER A 107 0.49 12.91 -13.26
CA SER A 107 0.96 12.93 -14.65
C SER A 107 -0.20 13.11 -15.64
N TYR A 108 -1.33 12.42 -15.42
CA TYR A 108 -2.54 12.62 -16.24
C TYR A 108 -3.11 14.04 -16.10
N GLN A 109 -3.26 14.53 -14.87
CA GLN A 109 -3.77 15.89 -14.61
C GLN A 109 -2.86 16.98 -15.18
N GLY A 110 -1.54 16.79 -15.12
CA GLY A 110 -0.55 17.70 -15.70
C GLY A 110 -0.57 17.69 -17.23
N ALA A 111 -0.73 16.52 -17.86
CA ALA A 111 -0.85 16.39 -19.31
C ALA A 111 -2.10 17.11 -19.85
N ASP A 112 -3.24 16.99 -19.16
CA ASP A 112 -4.48 17.70 -19.51
C ASP A 112 -4.35 19.23 -19.34
N GLY A 113 -3.59 19.68 -18.33
CA GLY A 113 -3.29 21.10 -18.12
C GLY A 113 -2.43 21.72 -19.22
N HIS A 114 -1.49 20.96 -19.79
CA HIS A 114 -0.70 21.41 -20.95
C HIS A 114 -1.50 21.40 -22.26
N ALA A 115 -2.43 20.47 -22.43
CA ALA A 115 -3.30 20.43 -23.61
C ALA A 115 -4.27 21.64 -23.67
N ALA A 116 -4.70 22.17 -22.52
CA ALA A 116 -5.55 23.36 -22.46
C ALA A 116 -4.83 24.68 -22.83
N GLY A 117 -3.49 24.72 -22.78
CA GLY A 117 -2.67 25.90 -23.08
C GLY A 117 -2.22 26.03 -24.54
N GLN A 118 -2.46 25.04 -25.39
CA GLN A 118 -2.00 25.01 -26.79
C GLN A 118 -3.09 25.39 -27.81
N TRP A 119 -4.24 25.89 -27.34
CA TRP A 119 -5.36 26.36 -28.19
C TRP A 119 -5.62 27.87 -28.09
N ASN A 120 -4.60 28.68 -27.79
CA ASN A 120 -4.64 30.14 -27.90
C ASN A 120 -3.69 30.63 -28.99
#